data_AF-A0A3C1BJ80-F1
#
_entry.id   AF-A0A3C1BJ80-F1
#
_cell.length_a   1.000
_cell.length_b   1.000
_cell.length_c   1.000
_cell.angle_alpha   90.00
_cell.angle_beta   90.00
_cell.angle_gamma   90.00
#
_symmetry.space_group_name_H-M   'P 1'
#
loop_
_entity.id
_entity.type
_entity.pdbx_description
1 polymer ?
#
loop_
_entity_poly.entity_id
_entity_poly.type
_entity_poly.pdbx_seq_one_letter_code
_entity_poly.pdbx_strand_id
1 'polypeptide(L)' 'DMVRTILTPANTHIELDIPAEYIGKRVEITCLPLDDIDVVGKKKTMADFLGILSRKTGDELQESIRKSRSEWERDI' A
#
# COMPACT_ATOMS: atom_id res chain seq x y z
N ASP A 1 9.34 -9.94 14.68
CA ASP A 1 8.07 -9.70 13.96
C ASP A 1 7.19 -8.72 14.73
N MET A 2 6.41 -7.92 14.01
CA MET A 2 5.50 -6.91 14.58
C MET A 2 4.13 -7.54 14.82
N VAL A 3 3.70 -7.58 16.09
CA VAL A 3 2.35 -8.03 16.45
C VAL A 3 1.40 -6.85 16.34
N ARG A 4 0.41 -6.94 15.44
CA ARG A 4 -0.66 -5.94 15.27
C ARG A 4 -1.99 -6.57 15.62
N THR A 5 -2.66 -6.01 16.62
CA THR A 5 -4.03 -6.38 16.97
C THR A 5 -4.97 -5.26 16.55
N ILE A 6 -6.04 -5.62 15.84
CA ILE A 6 -7.13 -4.71 15.48
C ILE A 6 -8.30 -5.07 16.39
N LEU A 7 -8.77 -4.10 17.15
CA LEU A 7 -9.96 -4.23 18.00
C LEU A 7 -10.89 -3.05 17.75
N THR A 8 -12.18 -3.29 17.87
CA THR A 8 -13.20 -2.25 17.90
C THR A 8 -13.65 -2.10 19.35
N PRO A 9 -13.36 -0.99 20.03
CA PRO A 9 -13.71 -0.84 21.44
C PRO A 9 -15.23 -0.76 21.59
N ALA A 10 -15.82 -1.67 22.37
CA ALA A 10 -17.24 -1.65 22.69
C ALA A 10 -17.57 -0.67 23.84
N ASN A 11 -16.56 -0.31 24.64
CA ASN A 11 -16.63 0.59 25.79
C ASN A 11 -15.40 1.49 25.85
N THR A 12 -15.34 2.38 26.83
CA THR A 12 -14.20 3.29 27.08
C THR A 12 -12.97 2.61 27.71
N HIS A 13 -13.03 1.30 27.97
CA HIS A 13 -11.97 0.54 28.59
C HIS A 13 -11.50 -0.60 27.68
N ILE A 14 -10.17 -0.75 27.58
CA ILE A 14 -9.49 -1.81 26.83
C ILE A 14 -8.49 -2.46 27.78
N GLU A 15 -8.57 -3.78 27.92
CA GLU A 15 -7.61 -4.60 28.66
C GLU A 15 -6.77 -5.41 27.67
N LEU A 16 -5.44 -5.44 27.88
CA LEU A 16 -4.48 -6.10 26.99
C LEU A 16 -3.57 -7.01 27.82
N ASP A 17 -3.65 -8.31 27.58
CA ASP A 17 -2.70 -9.28 28.12
C ASP A 17 -1.41 -9.28 27.31
N ILE A 18 -0.29 -8.96 27.96
CA ILE A 18 1.01 -8.90 27.32
C ILE A 18 1.62 -10.32 27.26
N PRO A 19 1.98 -10.82 26.06
CA PRO A 19 2.60 -12.13 25.95
C PRO A 19 3.95 -12.20 26.69
N ALA A 20 4.27 -13.36 27.27
CA ALA A 20 5.46 -13.57 28.11
C ALA A 20 6.78 -13.18 27.41
N GLU A 21 6.83 -13.28 26.08
CA GLU A 21 7.98 -12.93 25.24
C GLU A 21 8.32 -11.43 25.18
N TYR A 22 7.41 -10.56 25.62
CA TYR A 22 7.59 -9.11 25.70
C TYR A 22 8.01 -8.62 27.09
N ILE A 23 8.01 -9.50 28.11
CA ILE A 23 8.41 -9.15 29.47
C ILE A 23 9.89 -8.74 29.50
N GLY A 24 10.18 -7.55 30.07
CA GLY A 24 11.54 -6.99 30.14
C GLY A 24 11.98 -6.20 28.90
N LYS A 25 11.12 -6.06 27.88
CA LYS A 25 11.38 -5.24 26.69
C LYS A 25 10.60 -3.93 26.76
N ARG A 26 11.08 -2.90 26.07
CA ARG A 26 10.30 -1.67 25.82
C ARG A 26 9.27 -1.96 24.75
N VAL A 27 8.01 -1.74 25.07
CA VAL A 27 6.86 -1.93 24.17
C VAL A 27 6.20 -0.59 23.94
N GLU A 28 6.05 -0.20 22.68
CA GLU A 28 5.26 0.95 22.28
C GLU A 28 3.84 0.48 21.90
N ILE A 29 2.82 1.16 22.42
CA ILE A 29 1.41 0.87 22.10
C ILE A 29 0.85 2.11 21.42
N THR A 30 0.40 1.95 20.18
CA THR A 30 -0.16 3.04 19.36
C THR A 30 -1.59 2.72 18.98
N CYS A 31 -2.53 3.55 19.42
CA CYS A 31 -3.93 3.46 19.01
C CYS A 31 -4.13 4.30 17.74
N LEU A 32 -4.53 3.67 16.65
CA LEU A 32 -4.80 4.33 15.38
C LEU A 32 -6.26 4.07 15.00
N PRO A 33 -7.11 5.11 14.89
CA PRO A 33 -8.45 4.95 14.35
C PRO A 33 -8.33 4.46 12.89
N LEU A 34 -9.06 3.40 12.54
CA LEU A 34 -8.99 2.82 11.20
C LEU A 34 -9.85 3.58 10.18
N ASP A 35 -10.78 4.42 10.63
CA ASP A 35 -11.65 5.21 9.76
C ASP A 35 -10.88 6.23 8.92
N ASP A 36 -9.75 6.73 9.43
CA ASP A 36 -8.86 7.67 8.75
C ASP A 36 -7.75 6.98 7.93
N ILE A 37 -7.65 5.65 8.02
CA ILE A 37 -6.72 4.90 7.21
C ILE A 37 -7.42 4.60 5.90
N ASP A 38 -7.24 5.48 4.91
CA ASP A 38 -7.52 5.19 3.52
C ASP A 38 -6.88 3.83 3.21
N VAL A 39 -7.73 2.82 3.10
CA VAL A 39 -7.32 1.44 2.84
C VAL A 39 -6.56 1.47 1.53
N VAL A 40 -5.23 1.39 1.62
CA VAL A 40 -4.22 1.22 0.57
C VAL A 40 -4.85 1.35 -0.81
N GLY A 41 -4.79 2.56 -1.36
CA GLY A 41 -5.49 3.00 -2.56
C GLY A 41 -5.66 1.90 -3.60
N LYS A 42 -6.91 1.70 -4.05
CA LYS A 42 -7.29 0.72 -5.08
C LYS A 42 -6.16 0.55 -6.09
N LYS A 43 -5.64 -0.68 -6.23
CA LYS A 43 -4.65 -1.00 -7.28
C LYS A 43 -5.24 -0.59 -8.62
N LYS A 44 -4.76 0.54 -9.16
CA LYS A 44 -5.21 1.03 -10.47
C LYS A 44 -4.69 0.06 -11.52
N THR A 45 -5.60 -0.45 -12.33
CA THR A 45 -5.32 -1.29 -13.49
C THR A 45 -5.25 -0.42 -14.73
N MET A 46 -4.64 -0.92 -15.82
CA MET A 46 -4.61 -0.18 -17.09
C MET A 46 -6.02 0.14 -17.65
N ALA A 47 -7.02 -0.67 -17.28
CA ALA A 47 -8.41 -0.42 -17.61
C ALA A 47 -8.96 0.87 -16.97
N ASP A 48 -8.46 1.26 -15.80
CA ASP A 48 -8.86 2.51 -15.12
C ASP A 48 -8.39 3.77 -15.87
N PHE A 49 -7.47 3.62 -16.83
CA PHE A 49 -6.97 4.70 -17.67
C PHE A 49 -7.54 4.67 -19.10
N LEU A 50 -8.29 3.61 -19.46
CA LEU A 50 -8.86 3.42 -20.78
C LEU A 50 -10.03 4.41 -20.99
N GLY A 51 -9.87 5.34 -21.95
CA GLY A 51 -10.85 6.39 -22.24
C GLY A 51 -10.60 7.73 -21.52
N ILE A 52 -9.69 7.75 -20.54
CA ILE A 52 -9.18 9.00 -19.92
C ILE A 52 -8.03 9.57 -20.76
N LEU A 53 -7.15 8.69 -21.23
CA LEU A 53 -6.06 9.08 -22.12
C LEU A 53 -6.57 9.17 -23.56
N SER A 54 -6.26 10.28 -24.22
CA SER A 54 -6.47 10.40 -25.66
C SER A 54 -5.66 9.32 -26.39
N ARG A 55 -6.16 8.81 -27.53
CA ARG A 55 -5.43 7.80 -28.32
C ARG A 55 -4.00 8.22 -28.62
N LYS A 56 -3.81 9.49 -28.99
CA LYS A 56 -2.49 10.09 -29.25
C LYS A 56 -1.55 9.96 -28.05
N THR A 57 -2.01 10.29 -26.85
CA THR A 57 -1.21 10.19 -25.63
C THR A 57 -0.88 8.74 -25.26
N GLY A 58 -1.81 7.82 -25.54
CA GLY A 58 -1.57 6.38 -25.37
C GLY A 58 -0.51 5.84 -26.34
N ASP A 59 -0.57 6.25 -27.61
CA ASP A 59 0.38 5.85 -28.64
C ASP A 59 1.79 6.38 -28.35
N GLU A 60 1.91 7.65 -27.94
CA GLU A 60 3.19 8.27 -27.52
C GLU A 60 3.80 7.56 -26.30
N LEU A 61 2.98 7.21 -25.32
CA LEU A 61 3.44 6.45 -24.15
C LEU A 61 3.94 5.06 -24.57
N GLN A 62 3.19 4.35 -25.42
CA GLN A 62 3.59 3.04 -25.91
C GLN A 62 4.89 3.10 -26.73
N GLU A 63 5.07 4.15 -27.54
CA GLU A 63 6.29 4.39 -28.30
C GLU A 63 7.49 4.65 -27.39
N SER A 64 7.32 5.48 -26.35
CA SER A 64 8.39 5.73 -25.36
C SER A 64 8.84 4.45 -24.65
N ILE A 65 7.91 3.59 -24.24
CA ILE A 65 8.21 2.32 -23.58
C ILE A 65 8.95 1.38 -24.53
N ARG A 66 8.52 1.29 -25.80
CA ARG A 66 9.21 0.49 -26.82
C ARG A 66 10.63 0.98 -27.07
N LYS A 67 10.81 2.30 -27.20
CA LYS A 67 12.11 2.92 -27.42
C LYS A 67 13.05 2.63 -26.26
N SER A 68 12.60 2.88 -25.02
CA SER A 68 13.38 2.53 -23.83
C SER A 68 13.78 1.07 -23.85
N ARG A 69 12.84 0.14 -24.04
CA ARG A 69 13.17 -1.30 -24.10
C ARG A 69 14.20 -1.65 -25.17
N SER A 70 14.09 -1.06 -26.36
CA SER A 70 15.05 -1.26 -27.45
C SER A 70 16.44 -0.69 -27.15
N GLU A 71 16.53 0.36 -26.32
CA GLU A 71 17.80 0.92 -25.86
C GLU A 71 18.49 -0.01 -24.86
N TRP A 72 17.73 -0.62 -23.94
CA TRP A 72 18.25 -1.61 -23.00
C TRP A 72 18.65 -2.93 -23.67
N GLU A 73 17.92 -3.37 -24.71
CA GLU A 73 18.25 -4.59 -25.49
C GLU A 73 19.43 -4.40 -26.46
N ARG A 74 19.89 -3.16 -26.70
CA ARG A 74 21.01 -2.86 -27.60
C ARG A 74 22.38 -2.89 -26.92
N ASP A 75 22.41 -2.82 -25.58
CA ASP A 75 23.63 -2.81 -24.76
C ASP A 75 23.90 -4.20 -24.10
N ILE A 76 23.32 -5.27 -24.67
CA ILE A 76 23.51 -6.68 -24.30
C ILE A 76 23.94 -7.47 -25.53
#